data_AF-A0A2V9SEJ0-F1
#
_entry.id   AF-A0A2V9SEJ0-F1
#
_cell.length_a   1.000
_cell.length_b   1.000
_cell.length_c   1.000
_cell.angle_alpha   90.00
_cell.angle_beta   90.00
_cell.angle_gamma   90.00
#
_symmetry.space_group_name_H-M   'P 1'
#
loop_
_entity.id
_entity.type
_entity.pdbx_description
1 polymer ?
#
loop_
_entity_poly.entity_id
_entity_poly.type
_entity_poly.pdbx_seq_one_letter_code
_entity_poly.pdbx_strand_id
1 'polypeptide(L)'
;MVSRAANSLMVVGVVGAFIGLCVLPSALGDHQDGNLLSVAALLLSLGALSISVGFYMKARFLQKDVRSGKPEPPRKIRGGCDLCRNEPPVIQCKVHQLHLCATCLTGHYDVRSCVYVPSLRRPATKNGKNTAAKAQSV
;
A
#
# COMPACT_ATOMS: atom_id res chain seq x y z
N MET A 1 6.36 20.31 5.23
CA MET A 1 5.95 20.94 6.51
C MET A 1 4.92 20.11 7.29
N VAL A 2 3.91 19.56 6.62
CA VAL A 2 2.87 18.67 7.21
C VAL A 2 3.41 17.51 8.06
N SER A 3 4.49 16.85 7.64
CA SER A 3 5.02 15.69 8.37
C SER A 3 5.46 16.04 9.79
N ARG A 4 6.07 17.22 10.01
CA ARG A 4 6.50 17.70 11.32
C ARG A 4 5.31 18.05 12.22
N ALA A 5 4.30 18.72 11.68
CA ALA A 5 3.07 19.05 12.41
C ALA A 5 2.29 17.78 12.82
N ALA A 6 2.13 16.82 11.91
CA ALA A 6 1.49 15.55 12.20
C ALA A 6 2.27 14.70 13.22
N ASN A 7 3.62 14.73 13.14
CA ASN A 7 4.46 14.02 14.12
C ASN A 7 4.36 14.68 15.51
N SER A 8 4.32 16.01 15.57
CA SER A 8 4.13 16.75 16.83
C SER A 8 2.78 16.42 17.47
N LEU A 9 1.69 16.39 16.67
CA LEU A 9 0.36 16.00 17.13
C LEU A 9 0.31 14.56 17.69
N MET A 10 1.01 13.62 17.07
CA MET A 10 1.12 12.25 17.60
C MET A 10 1.87 12.21 18.93
N VAL A 11 3.00 12.93 19.05
CA VAL A 11 3.80 12.96 20.28
C VAL A 11 3.01 13.60 21.42
N VAL A 12 2.36 14.74 21.18
CA VAL A 12 1.51 15.41 22.18
C VAL A 12 0.34 14.51 22.59
N GLY A 13 -0.29 13.83 21.63
CA GLY A 13 -1.38 12.88 21.90
C GLY A 13 -0.96 11.68 22.75
N VAL A 14 0.21 11.11 22.49
CA VAL A 14 0.77 9.99 23.26
C VAL A 14 1.11 10.43 24.68
N VAL A 15 1.76 11.57 24.86
CA VAL A 15 2.08 12.11 26.19
C VAL A 15 0.80 12.40 26.98
N GLY A 16 -0.21 13.02 26.35
CA GLY A 16 -1.49 13.29 26.99
C GLY A 16 -2.25 12.01 27.40
N ALA A 17 -2.27 11.00 26.53
CA ALA A 17 -2.87 9.70 26.84
C ALA A 17 -2.13 8.97 27.97
N PHE A 18 -0.79 9.07 28.01
CA PHE A 18 0.02 8.46 29.06
C PHE A 18 -0.22 9.11 30.41
N ILE A 19 -0.33 10.44 30.46
CA ILE A 19 -0.70 11.17 31.68
C ILE A 19 -2.10 10.76 32.14
N GLY A 20 -3.09 10.68 31.24
CA GLY A 20 -4.43 10.19 31.57
C GLY A 20 -4.43 8.76 32.13
N LEU A 21 -3.60 7.87 31.56
CA LEU A 21 -3.44 6.49 32.02
C LEU A 21 -2.78 6.40 33.40
N CYS A 22 -1.83 7.27 33.72
CA CYS A 22 -1.20 7.33 35.04
C CYS A 22 -2.14 7.87 36.12
N VAL A 23 -3.11 8.72 35.77
CA VAL A 23 -4.08 9.32 36.72
C VAL A 23 -5.28 8.41 36.97
N LEU A 24 -5.61 7.52 36.04
CA LEU A 24 -6.71 6.54 36.15
C LEU A 24 -6.65 5.66 37.42
N PRO A 25 -5.52 5.04 37.79
CA PRO A 25 -5.40 4.24 39.01
C PRO A 25 -5.59 5.06 40.29
N SER A 26 -5.14 6.32 40.29
CA SER A 26 -5.27 7.21 41.43
C SER A 26 -6.72 7.65 41.70
N ALA A 27 -7.58 7.63 40.67
CA ALA A 27 -8.99 7.98 40.79
C ALA A 27 -9.89 6.78 41.19
N LEU A 28 -9.36 5.55 41.21
CA LEU A 28 -10.08 4.33 41.64
C LEU A 28 -9.85 4.00 43.14
N GLY A 29 -9.13 4.85 43.88
CA GLY A 29 -8.87 4.68 45.31
C GLY A 29 -10.06 5.01 46.21
N ASP A 30 -9.85 4.82 47.52
CA ASP A 30 -10.86 4.95 48.61
C ASP A 30 -11.52 6.34 48.72
N HIS A 31 -10.98 7.36 48.04
CA HIS A 31 -11.61 8.66 47.83
C HIS A 31 -11.87 8.87 46.34
N GLN A 32 -13.05 8.43 45.89
CA GLN A 32 -13.47 8.54 44.51
C GLN A 32 -13.93 9.97 44.19
N ASP A 33 -12.99 10.84 43.85
CA ASP A 33 -13.30 12.17 43.35
C ASP A 33 -13.78 12.05 41.88
N GLY A 34 -15.09 12.15 41.65
CA GLY A 34 -15.69 12.06 40.31
C GLY A 34 -15.11 13.08 39.30
N ASN A 35 -14.54 14.19 39.79
CA ASN A 35 -13.83 15.17 38.98
C ASN A 35 -12.49 14.65 38.42
N LEU A 36 -11.76 13.80 39.15
CA LEU A 36 -10.51 13.21 38.66
C LEU A 36 -10.77 12.17 37.56
N LEU A 37 -11.84 11.39 37.72
CA LEU A 37 -12.23 10.39 36.73
C LEU A 37 -12.66 11.03 35.39
N SER A 38 -13.42 12.13 35.46
CA SER A 38 -13.87 12.86 34.27
C SER A 38 -12.72 13.55 33.55
N VAL A 39 -11.77 14.15 34.28
CA VAL A 39 -10.56 14.75 33.71
C VAL A 39 -9.68 13.70 33.05
N ALA A 40 -9.48 12.53 33.68
CA ALA A 40 -8.71 11.44 33.09
C ALA A 40 -9.34 10.89 31.81
N ALA A 41 -10.68 10.72 31.79
CA ALA A 41 -11.41 10.29 30.60
C ALA A 41 -11.33 11.32 29.45
N LEU A 42 -11.37 12.62 29.77
CA LEU A 42 -11.19 13.69 28.78
C LEU A 42 -9.78 13.69 28.19
N LEU A 43 -8.74 13.57 29.02
CA LEU A 43 -7.35 13.50 28.56
C LEU A 43 -7.10 12.29 27.67
N LEU A 44 -7.65 11.13 28.04
CA LEU A 44 -7.52 9.91 27.26
C LEU A 44 -8.22 10.01 25.90
N SER A 45 -9.46 10.55 25.87
CA SER A 45 -10.23 10.70 24.64
C SER A 45 -9.63 11.74 23.69
N LEU A 46 -9.16 12.88 24.21
CA LEU A 46 -8.40 13.88 23.44
C LEU A 46 -7.08 13.31 22.90
N GLY A 47 -6.36 12.53 23.72
CA GLY A 47 -5.16 11.81 23.32
C GLY A 47 -5.42 10.85 22.16
N ALA A 48 -6.43 9.99 22.27
CA ALA A 48 -6.79 9.04 21.22
C ALA A 48 -7.23 9.73 19.90
N LEU A 49 -8.00 10.81 20.00
CA LEU A 49 -8.43 11.60 18.84
C LEU A 49 -7.24 12.24 18.12
N SER A 50 -6.33 12.88 18.84
CA SER A 50 -5.16 13.53 18.24
C SER A 50 -4.23 12.54 17.53
N ILE A 51 -4.03 11.33 18.08
CA ILE A 51 -3.28 10.25 17.43
C ILE A 51 -3.97 9.81 16.13
N SER A 52 -5.28 9.58 16.18
CA SER A 52 -6.08 9.14 15.03
C SER A 52 -6.07 10.17 13.89
N VAL A 53 -6.17 11.45 14.21
CA VAL A 53 -6.07 12.56 13.23
C VAL A 53 -4.67 12.59 12.60
N GLY A 54 -3.61 12.38 13.38
CA GLY A 54 -2.24 12.30 12.86
C GLY A 54 -2.07 11.18 11.83
N PHE A 55 -2.60 9.99 12.12
CA PHE A 55 -2.57 8.85 11.19
C PHE A 55 -3.42 9.12 9.94
N TYR A 56 -4.62 9.66 10.12
CA TYR A 56 -5.53 9.97 9.03
C TYR A 56 -4.93 10.99 8.06
N MET A 57 -4.27 12.04 8.57
CA MET A 57 -3.59 13.02 7.74
C MET A 57 -2.45 12.36 6.95
N LYS A 58 -1.55 11.60 7.59
CA LYS A 58 -0.49 10.88 6.88
C LYS A 58 -1.04 9.96 5.79
N ALA A 59 -2.09 9.18 6.09
CA ALA A 59 -2.74 8.30 5.12
C ALA A 59 -3.34 9.09 3.94
N ARG A 60 -3.99 10.23 4.18
CA ARG A 60 -4.52 11.10 3.13
C ARG A 60 -3.42 11.72 2.28
N PHE A 61 -2.27 12.07 2.86
CA PHE A 61 -1.12 12.55 2.09
C PHE A 61 -0.54 11.46 1.18
N LEU A 62 -0.32 10.26 1.70
CA LEU A 62 0.09 9.09 0.90
C LEU A 62 -0.92 8.78 -0.21
N GLN A 63 -2.22 8.84 0.06
CA GLN A 63 -3.25 8.67 -0.98
C GLN A 63 -3.21 9.77 -2.05
N LYS A 64 -2.91 11.01 -1.67
CA LYS A 64 -2.75 12.11 -2.63
C LYS A 64 -1.53 11.93 -3.49
N ASP A 65 -0.41 11.43 -2.95
CA ASP A 65 0.78 11.13 -3.73
C ASP A 65 0.55 9.95 -4.69
N VAL A 66 -0.16 8.91 -4.25
CA VAL A 66 -0.58 7.79 -5.11
C VAL A 66 -1.54 8.25 -6.22
N ARG A 67 -2.48 9.16 -5.92
CA ARG A 67 -3.40 9.72 -6.92
C ARG A 67 -2.77 10.79 -7.82
N SER A 68 -1.76 11.50 -7.33
CA SER A 68 -1.03 12.55 -8.06
C SER A 68 0.18 11.98 -8.82
N GLY A 69 0.42 10.68 -8.73
CA GLY A 69 1.27 9.97 -9.66
C GLY A 69 0.70 10.15 -11.07
N LYS A 70 1.21 11.16 -11.79
CA LYS A 70 1.12 11.19 -13.25
C LYS A 70 1.52 9.79 -13.73
N PRO A 71 0.71 9.10 -14.54
CA PRO A 71 1.15 7.86 -15.14
C PRO A 71 2.41 8.19 -15.92
N GLU A 72 3.57 7.72 -15.43
CA GLU A 72 4.79 7.78 -16.22
C GLU A 72 4.45 7.10 -17.56
N PRO A 73 4.67 7.75 -18.71
CA PRO A 73 4.29 7.18 -19.98
C PRO A 73 4.97 5.81 -20.08
N PRO A 74 4.20 4.71 -20.21
CA PRO A 74 4.77 3.37 -20.18
C PRO A 74 5.78 3.29 -21.31
N ARG A 75 7.06 3.18 -20.94
CA ARG A 75 8.12 2.86 -21.91
C ARG A 75 7.71 1.53 -22.52
N LYS A 76 7.23 1.55 -23.77
CA LYS A 76 6.73 0.37 -24.48
C LYS A 76 7.71 -0.79 -24.28
N ILE A 77 7.33 -1.73 -23.42
CA ILE A 77 8.17 -2.89 -23.12
C ILE A 77 8.07 -3.77 -24.36
N ARG A 78 9.19 -3.98 -25.07
CA ARG A 78 9.25 -4.96 -26.15
C ARG A 78 8.89 -6.33 -25.56
N GLY A 79 7.74 -6.87 -25.96
CA GLY A 79 7.17 -8.11 -25.42
C GLY A 79 6.05 -7.93 -24.38
N GLY A 80 5.44 -6.74 -24.28
CA GLY A 80 4.23 -6.49 -23.49
C GLY A 80 3.00 -7.27 -23.97
N CYS A 81 1.87 -7.14 -23.26
CA CYS A 81 0.59 -7.75 -23.62
C CYS A 81 0.22 -7.50 -25.09
N ASP A 82 -0.32 -8.51 -25.77
CA ASP A 82 -0.64 -8.43 -27.19
C ASP A 82 -1.75 -7.42 -27.50
N LEU A 83 -2.66 -7.16 -26.55
CA LEU A 83 -3.74 -6.18 -26.69
C LEU A 83 -3.27 -4.75 -26.36
N CYS A 84 -2.82 -4.51 -25.12
CA CYS A 84 -2.53 -3.15 -24.66
C CYS A 84 -1.09 -2.71 -24.88
N ARG A 85 -0.14 -3.66 -25.08
CA ARG A 85 1.31 -3.44 -25.24
C ARG A 85 2.01 -2.61 -24.16
N ASN A 86 1.29 -2.23 -23.11
CA ASN A 86 1.76 -1.32 -22.07
C ASN A 86 2.23 -2.07 -20.83
N GLU A 87 1.60 -3.20 -20.53
CA GLU A 87 1.84 -3.97 -19.30
C GLU A 87 2.49 -5.32 -19.64
N PRO A 88 3.41 -5.84 -18.80
CA PRO A 88 3.98 -7.17 -19.01
C PRO A 88 2.88 -8.24 -18.98
N PRO A 89 2.90 -9.21 -19.91
CA PRO A 89 1.93 -10.29 -19.89
C PRO A 89 2.22 -11.20 -18.71
N VAL A 90 1.18 -11.55 -17.93
CA VAL A 90 1.27 -12.45 -16.78
C VAL A 90 0.69 -13.83 -17.13
N ILE A 91 -0.22 -13.87 -18.10
CA ILE A 91 -0.98 -15.07 -18.46
C ILE A 91 -0.91 -15.26 -19.97
N GLN A 92 -0.79 -16.50 -20.41
CA GLN A 92 -0.93 -16.91 -21.79
C GLN A 92 -2.22 -17.72 -21.94
N CYS A 93 -3.10 -17.30 -22.84
CA CYS A 93 -4.20 -18.14 -23.31
C CYS A 93 -3.63 -19.13 -24.34
N LYS A 94 -3.66 -20.43 -24.04
CA LYS A 94 -3.16 -21.47 -24.96
C LYS A 94 -4.06 -21.70 -26.15
N VAL A 95 -5.36 -21.42 -26.02
CA VAL A 95 -6.35 -21.60 -27.09
C VAL A 95 -6.10 -20.60 -28.22
N HIS A 96 -5.93 -19.33 -27.89
CA HIS A 96 -5.67 -18.27 -28.87
C HIS A 96 -4.18 -17.89 -29.01
N GLN A 97 -3.28 -18.62 -28.33
CA GLN A 97 -1.84 -18.34 -28.25
C GLN A 97 -1.48 -16.88 -27.92
N LEU A 98 -2.33 -16.21 -27.13
CA LEU A 98 -2.23 -14.78 -26.79
C LEU A 98 -1.64 -14.57 -25.40
N HIS A 99 -0.77 -13.57 -25.25
CA HIS A 99 -0.18 -13.14 -23.98
C HIS A 99 -0.88 -11.89 -23.43
N LEU A 100 -1.54 -12.04 -22.28
CA LEU A 100 -2.37 -11.00 -21.66
C LEU A 100 -1.82 -10.54 -20.30
N CYS A 101 -1.99 -9.26 -20.00
CA CYS A 101 -1.82 -8.71 -18.64
C CYS A 101 -3.09 -8.93 -17.81
N ALA A 102 -3.01 -8.70 -16.49
CA ALA A 102 -4.14 -8.90 -15.58
C ALA A 102 -5.36 -8.03 -15.93
N THR A 103 -5.12 -6.83 -16.48
CA THR A 103 -6.17 -5.89 -16.88
C THR A 103 -6.86 -6.27 -18.19
N CYS A 104 -6.13 -6.81 -19.17
CA CYS A 104 -6.73 -7.27 -20.42
C CYS A 104 -7.35 -8.68 -20.31
N LEU A 105 -6.98 -9.46 -19.29
CA LEU A 105 -7.59 -10.77 -19.03
C LEU A 105 -9.10 -10.67 -18.77
N THR A 106 -9.55 -9.66 -18.02
CA THR A 106 -10.97 -9.52 -17.64
C THR A 106 -11.88 -9.20 -18.83
N GLY A 107 -11.33 -8.58 -19.88
CA GLY A 107 -12.02 -8.34 -21.14
C GLY A 107 -11.79 -9.42 -22.20
N HIS A 108 -10.97 -10.43 -21.91
CA HIS A 108 -10.62 -11.48 -22.85
C HIS A 108 -11.50 -12.71 -22.63
N TYR A 109 -12.58 -12.79 -23.42
CA TYR A 109 -13.48 -13.93 -23.65
C TYR A 109 -13.98 -14.70 -22.42
N ASP A 110 -15.01 -15.53 -22.61
CA ASP A 110 -15.55 -16.32 -21.50
C ASP A 110 -14.49 -17.24 -20.88
N VAL A 111 -14.37 -17.20 -19.55
CA VAL A 111 -13.37 -17.94 -18.76
C VAL A 111 -13.43 -19.45 -19.02
N ARG A 112 -14.57 -19.96 -19.49
CA ARG A 112 -14.80 -21.38 -19.77
C ARG A 112 -14.28 -21.85 -21.13
N SER A 113 -14.04 -20.95 -22.08
CA SER A 113 -13.55 -21.32 -23.42
C SER A 113 -12.03 -21.21 -23.57
N CYS A 114 -11.33 -20.71 -22.55
CA CYS A 114 -9.91 -20.41 -22.62
C CYS A 114 -9.10 -21.21 -21.59
N VAL A 115 -7.97 -21.77 -22.03
CA VAL A 115 -6.99 -22.45 -21.16
C VAL A 115 -5.87 -21.47 -20.83
N TYR A 116 -5.77 -21.11 -19.55
CA TYR A 116 -4.81 -20.13 -19.05
C TYR A 116 -3.59 -20.82 -18.44
N VAL A 117 -2.40 -20.44 -18.91
CA VAL A 117 -1.11 -20.89 -18.38
C VAL A 117 -0.29 -19.65 -18.03
N PRO A 118 0.46 -19.63 -16.91
CA PRO A 118 1.35 -18.51 -16.59
C PRO A 118 2.32 -18.23 -17.74
N SER A 119 2.51 -16.96 -18.11
CA SER A 119 3.47 -16.61 -19.15
C SER A 119 4.90 -16.71 -18.59
N LEU A 120 5.77 -17.44 -19.30
CA LEU A 120 7.22 -17.48 -19.01
C LEU A 120 7.98 -16.32 -19.68
N ARG A 121 7.27 -15.40 -20.36
CA ARG A 121 7.87 -14.21 -20.98
C ARG A 121 8.27 -13.22 -19.90
N ARG A 122 9.53 -13.30 -19.47
CA ARG A 122 10.16 -12.27 -18.66
C ARG A 122 10.27 -10.98 -19.51
N PRO A 123 9.85 -9.80 -19.02
CA PRO A 123 10.10 -8.56 -19.74
C PRO A 123 11.61 -8.44 -19.93
N ALA A 124 12.05 -8.27 -21.18
CA ALA A 124 13.46 -8.08 -21.48
C ALA A 124 13.95 -6.82 -20.76
N THR A 125 14.60 -7.00 -19.61
CA THR A 125 15.30 -5.91 -18.95
C THR A 125 16.42 -5.51 -19.89
N LYS A 126 16.43 -4.25 -20.32
CA LYS A 126 17.45 -3.71 -21.25
C LYS A 126 18.86 -3.65 -20.63
N ASN A 127 19.09 -4.33 -19.50
CA ASN A 127 20.33 -4.44 -18.75
C ASN A 127 20.83 -5.89 -18.64
N GLY A 128 20.47 -6.77 -19.58
CA GLY A 128 21.16 -8.04 -19.77
C GLY A 128 22.43 -7.83 -20.59
N LYS A 129 23.53 -7.38 -19.97
CA LYS A 129 24.86 -7.58 -20.56
C LYS A 129 25.00 -9.08 -20.82
N ASN A 130 25.24 -9.41 -22.08
CA ASN A 130 25.64 -10.71 -22.62
C ASN A 130 26.28 -11.65 -21.57
N THR A 131 25.51 -12.60 -21.07
CA THR A 131 26.05 -13.90 -20.65
C THR A 131 25.32 -14.96 -21.46
N ALA A 132 25.75 -15.09 -22.71
CA ALA A 132 25.56 -16.31 -23.47
C ALA A 132 26.22 -17.44 -22.67
N ALA A 133 25.42 -18.26 -22.00
CA ALA A 133 25.88 -19.52 -21.45
C ALA A 133 26.18 -20.43 -22.65
N LYS A 134 27.47 -20.50 -22.99
CA LYS A 134 28.07 -21.48 -23.88
C LYS A 134 27.74 -22.88 -23.34
N ALA A 135 26.76 -23.55 -23.93
CA ALA A 135 26.64 -25.00 -23.81
C ALA A 135 27.79 -25.61 -24.61
N GLN A 136 28.88 -25.93 -23.91
CA GLN A 136 29.94 -26.76 -24.46
C GLN A 136 29.54 -28.22 -24.28
N SER A 137 29.39 -28.89 -25.41
CA SER A 137 29.42 -30.34 -25.57
C SER A 137 30.64 -30.96 -24.88
N VAL A 138 30.39 -31.99 -24.06
CA VAL A 138 31.22 -33.20 -23.97
C VAL A 138 30.26 -34.37 -23.84
#